data_AF-A0A9X2UUP0-F1
#
_entry.id   AF-A0A9X2UUP0-F1
#
_cell.length_a   1.000
_cell.length_b   1.000
_cell.length_c   1.000
_cell.angle_alpha   90.00
_cell.angle_beta   90.00
_cell.angle_gamma   90.00
#
_symmetry.space_group_name_H-M   'P 1'
#
loop_
_entity.id
_entity.type
_entity.pdbx_description
1 polymer ?
#
loop_
_entity_poly.entity_id
_entity_poly.type
_entity_poly.pdbx_seq_one_letter_code
_entity_poly.pdbx_strand_id
1 'polypeptide(L)'
;MEDLLANRSSPDDGSPSGDGRKGGRTVHVKFKLSKDAMEAKEALAAHWDVSEQEGAEMAAQLTVSFLKDEGEDTRHRFVEKARDQPRPRTRTTHAVRRATKSLLETTASNLDLTRDQCLGACLRLAHTIIQFLREDQLERHEAHLSALRTLLDRAQTIEADLQEEATAIDPLKPAITAVRRRIEAIVEDVEDELSRGRPLDRTHDFT
;
A
#
# COMPACT_ATOMS: atom_id res chain seq x y z
N MET A 1 -13.18 -6.32 4.04
CA MET A 1 -11.70 -6.20 4.03
C MET A 1 -11.24 -4.75 3.84
N GLU A 2 -12.08 -3.88 3.25
CA GLU A 2 -11.93 -2.41 3.30
C GLU A 2 -12.12 -1.82 4.72
N ASP A 3 -12.81 -2.54 5.62
CA ASP A 3 -13.07 -2.09 7.00
C ASP A 3 -11.83 -1.99 7.91
N LEU A 4 -10.70 -2.59 7.52
CA LEU A 4 -9.46 -2.50 8.34
C LEU A 4 -8.77 -1.13 8.24
N LEU A 5 -9.15 -0.28 7.29
CA LEU A 5 -8.54 1.04 7.07
C LEU A 5 -9.46 2.23 7.40
N ALA A 6 -10.76 2.00 7.64
CA ALA A 6 -11.75 3.06 7.83
C ALA A 6 -11.84 3.63 9.26
N ASN A 7 -11.37 2.92 10.30
CA ASN A 7 -11.53 3.32 11.70
C ASN A 7 -10.48 4.32 12.23
N ARG A 8 -10.06 5.31 11.42
CA ARG A 8 -9.11 6.37 11.84
C ARG A 8 -9.74 7.72 12.17
N SER A 9 -11.06 7.82 12.30
CA SER A 9 -11.70 9.06 12.76
C SER A 9 -11.55 9.22 14.27
N SER A 10 -10.84 10.29 14.65
CA SER A 10 -10.49 10.72 16.00
C SER A 10 -11.68 10.81 16.98
N PRO A 11 -11.47 10.53 18.28
CA PRO A 11 -12.25 11.14 19.34
C PRO A 11 -11.53 12.41 19.83
N ASP A 12 -12.17 13.57 19.68
CA ASP A 12 -11.81 14.80 20.38
C ASP A 12 -12.83 14.99 21.51
N ASP A 13 -12.39 14.91 22.77
CA ASP A 13 -12.45 16.04 23.71
C ASP A 13 -11.95 15.61 25.09
N GLY A 14 -10.90 16.30 25.55
CA GLY A 14 -10.32 16.08 26.88
C GLY A 14 -8.88 16.56 27.00
N SER A 15 -8.59 17.81 26.63
CA SER A 15 -7.33 18.46 27.00
C SER A 15 -7.19 18.55 28.52
N PRO A 16 -5.98 18.30 29.06
CA PRO A 16 -5.27 19.46 29.56
C PRO A 16 -3.84 19.54 29.01
N SER A 17 -3.49 20.78 28.72
CA SER A 17 -2.18 21.30 28.30
C SER A 17 -1.00 20.62 29.01
N GLY A 18 -0.06 20.15 28.21
CA GLY A 18 1.19 19.56 28.68
C GLY A 18 2.15 19.34 27.53
N ASP A 19 3.03 20.30 27.35
CA ASP A 19 4.18 20.33 26.45
C ASP A 19 4.86 18.94 26.31
N GLY A 20 5.01 18.45 25.08
CA GLY A 20 5.60 17.12 24.89
C GLY A 20 5.58 16.62 23.46
N ARG A 21 6.54 17.07 22.65
CA ARG A 21 7.04 16.34 21.47
C ARG A 21 7.30 14.87 21.86
N LYS A 22 6.31 13.97 21.75
CA LYS A 22 6.48 12.52 21.95
C LYS A 22 7.08 11.90 20.69
N GLY A 23 8.34 12.24 20.43
CA GLY A 23 9.25 11.36 19.71
C GLY A 23 9.44 10.11 20.56
N GLY A 24 8.72 9.04 20.24
CA GLY A 24 8.85 7.76 20.93
C GLY A 24 10.31 7.34 20.93
N ARG A 25 10.90 7.23 22.13
CA ARG A 25 12.32 6.93 22.36
C ARG A 25 12.74 5.73 21.48
N THR A 26 13.53 6.01 20.45
CA THR A 26 14.04 5.01 19.50
C THR A 26 15.01 4.09 20.23
N VAL A 27 14.86 2.78 20.03
CA VAL A 27 15.78 1.80 20.60
C VAL A 27 16.54 1.17 19.43
N HIS A 28 17.85 1.35 19.41
CA HIS A 28 18.70 0.67 18.45
C HIS A 28 18.83 -0.80 18.86
N VAL A 29 18.05 -1.66 18.23
CA VAL A 29 18.17 -3.12 18.37
C VAL A 29 18.96 -3.65 17.18
N LYS A 30 19.77 -4.68 17.39
CA LYS A 30 20.46 -5.35 16.29
C LYS A 30 19.60 -6.54 15.87
N PHE A 31 19.11 -6.51 14.64
CA PHE A 31 18.43 -7.66 14.03
C PHE A 31 19.33 -8.27 12.96
N LYS A 32 19.28 -9.58 12.78
CA LYS A 32 19.97 -10.25 11.68
C LYS A 32 18.96 -10.65 10.62
N LEU A 33 18.95 -9.93 9.51
CA LEU A 33 18.01 -10.14 8.41
C LEU A 33 18.67 -10.92 7.27
N SER A 34 17.89 -11.76 6.59
CA SER A 34 18.29 -12.36 5.32
C SER A 34 18.36 -11.29 4.23
N LYS A 35 18.98 -11.63 3.09
CA LYS A 35 19.03 -10.74 1.92
C LYS A 35 17.62 -10.34 1.48
N ASP A 36 16.72 -11.33 1.34
CA ASP A 36 15.35 -11.10 0.89
C ASP A 36 14.55 -10.23 1.88
N ALA A 37 14.80 -10.36 3.18
CA ALA A 37 14.16 -9.51 4.18
C ALA A 37 14.66 -8.06 4.11
N MET A 38 15.92 -7.84 3.74
CA MET A 38 16.47 -6.50 3.49
C MET A 38 15.87 -5.88 2.23
N GLU A 39 15.84 -6.64 1.13
CA GLU A 39 15.22 -6.18 -0.13
C GLU A 39 13.74 -5.87 0.06
N ALA A 40 13.01 -6.74 0.78
CA ALA A 40 11.61 -6.49 1.14
C ALA A 40 11.45 -5.21 1.97
N LYS A 41 12.35 -4.95 2.92
CA LYS A 41 12.30 -3.74 3.76
C LYS A 41 12.51 -2.48 2.93
N GLU A 42 13.50 -2.46 2.05
CA GLU A 42 13.80 -1.35 1.14
C GLU A 42 12.61 -1.11 0.19
N ALA A 43 12.07 -2.18 -0.40
CA ALA A 43 10.91 -2.11 -1.29
C ALA A 43 9.66 -1.58 -0.58
N LEU A 44 9.38 -2.02 0.65
CA LEU A 44 8.25 -1.56 1.44
C LEU A 44 8.38 -0.09 1.86
N ALA A 45 9.59 0.35 2.23
CA ALA A 45 9.85 1.74 2.54
C ALA A 45 9.63 2.65 1.33
N ALA A 46 10.11 2.23 0.16
CA ALA A 46 9.88 2.93 -1.09
C ALA A 46 8.39 2.95 -1.49
N HIS A 47 7.68 1.83 -1.31
CA HIS A 47 6.25 1.74 -1.61
C HIS A 47 5.41 2.68 -0.76
N TRP A 48 5.73 2.85 0.52
CA TRP A 48 5.00 3.73 1.42
C TRP A 48 5.52 5.18 1.47
N ASP A 49 6.60 5.48 0.74
CA ASP A 49 7.32 6.77 0.80
C ASP A 49 7.71 7.17 2.24
N VAL A 50 8.30 6.23 2.97
CA VAL A 50 8.72 6.42 4.37
C VAL A 50 10.15 5.98 4.60
N SER A 51 10.70 6.32 5.77
CA SER A 51 12.00 5.79 6.18
C SER A 51 11.98 4.26 6.29
N GLU A 52 13.10 3.61 5.99
CA GLU A 52 13.27 2.16 6.18
C GLU A 52 12.89 1.65 7.58
N GLN A 53 13.11 2.47 8.61
CA GLN A 53 12.67 2.16 9.96
C GLN A 53 11.14 2.11 10.05
N GLU A 54 10.46 3.15 9.56
CA GLU A 54 8.99 3.21 9.59
C GLU A 54 8.37 2.13 8.72
N GLY A 55 8.95 1.83 7.55
CA GLY A 55 8.53 0.71 6.72
C GLY A 55 8.62 -0.63 7.46
N ALA A 56 9.69 -0.89 8.20
CA ALA A 56 9.81 -2.11 9.00
C ALA A 56 8.78 -2.18 10.14
N GLU A 57 8.45 -1.04 10.76
CA GLU A 57 7.43 -0.97 11.81
C GLU A 57 6.02 -1.21 11.26
N MET A 58 5.70 -0.61 10.12
CA MET A 58 4.43 -0.84 9.41
C MET A 58 4.30 -2.29 8.94
N ALA A 59 5.37 -2.88 8.41
CA ALA A 59 5.39 -4.28 8.00
C ALA A 59 5.12 -5.24 9.17
N ALA A 60 5.71 -4.97 10.33
CA ALA A 60 5.48 -5.75 11.54
C ALA A 60 4.02 -5.64 12.01
N GLN A 61 3.44 -4.43 12.01
CA GLN A 61 2.05 -4.21 12.39
C GLN A 61 1.07 -4.88 11.42
N LEU A 62 1.29 -4.70 10.11
CA LEU A 62 0.48 -5.33 9.05
C LEU A 62 0.48 -6.84 9.20
N THR A 63 1.66 -7.45 9.33
CA THR A 63 1.78 -8.90 9.48
C THR A 63 1.11 -9.40 10.74
N VAL A 64 1.31 -8.74 11.89
CA VAL A 64 0.69 -9.19 13.15
C VAL A 64 -0.82 -9.04 13.10
N SER A 65 -1.35 -7.99 12.46
CA SER A 65 -2.80 -7.86 12.24
C SER A 65 -3.32 -8.98 11.35
N PHE A 66 -2.68 -9.21 10.20
CA PHE A 66 -3.02 -10.27 9.27
C PHE A 66 -3.05 -11.64 9.97
N LEU A 67 -2.01 -11.99 10.71
CA LEU A 67 -1.95 -13.27 11.42
C LEU A 67 -3.04 -13.42 12.50
N LYS A 68 -3.54 -12.33 13.10
CA LYS A 68 -4.64 -12.40 14.07
C LYS A 68 -5.96 -12.79 13.40
N ASP A 69 -6.20 -12.25 12.21
CA ASP A 69 -7.43 -12.48 11.45
C ASP A 69 -7.42 -13.83 10.71
N GLU A 70 -6.21 -14.37 10.46
CA GLU A 70 -6.00 -15.63 9.75
C GLU A 70 -6.05 -16.87 10.65
N GLY A 71 -6.39 -18.01 10.03
CA GLY A 71 -6.50 -19.31 10.68
C GLY A 71 -5.15 -19.95 11.05
N GLU A 72 -5.23 -21.02 11.84
CA GLU A 72 -4.05 -21.75 12.36
C GLU A 72 -3.13 -22.28 11.25
N ASP A 73 -3.68 -22.73 10.11
CA ASP A 73 -2.88 -23.21 8.98
C ASP A 73 -1.99 -22.10 8.38
N THR A 74 -2.51 -20.88 8.24
CA THR A 74 -1.76 -19.72 7.74
C THR A 74 -0.65 -19.34 8.73
N ARG A 75 -0.96 -19.36 10.04
CA ARG A 75 0.03 -19.12 11.10
C ARG A 75 1.12 -20.19 11.09
N HIS A 76 0.78 -21.46 10.92
CA HIS A 76 1.74 -22.56 10.84
C HIS A 76 2.70 -22.38 9.66
N ARG A 77 2.17 -22.08 8.47
CA ARG A 77 2.98 -21.79 7.27
C ARG A 77 3.88 -20.57 7.45
N PHE A 78 3.41 -19.54 8.15
CA PHE A 78 4.24 -18.38 8.50
C PHE A 78 5.45 -18.81 9.36
N VAL A 79 5.21 -19.63 10.39
CA VAL A 79 6.27 -20.14 11.28
C VAL A 79 7.25 -21.02 10.52
N GLU A 80 6.78 -21.93 9.67
CA GLU A 80 7.60 -22.80 8.83
C GLU A 80 8.54 -21.96 7.94
N LYS A 81 7.99 -21.01 7.18
CA LYS A 81 8.77 -20.10 6.32
C LYS A 81 9.68 -19.15 7.10
N ALA A 82 9.37 -18.84 8.34
CA ALA A 82 10.22 -18.04 9.22
C ALA A 82 11.43 -18.85 9.69
N ARG A 83 11.26 -20.14 9.97
CA ARG A 83 12.32 -21.06 10.41
C ARG A 83 13.27 -21.41 9.26
N ASP A 84 12.74 -21.61 8.07
CA ASP A 84 13.51 -21.99 6.87
C ASP A 84 14.24 -20.84 6.19
N GLN A 85 14.27 -19.65 6.81
CA GLN A 85 14.89 -18.49 6.18
C GLN A 85 16.40 -18.66 5.99
N PRO A 86 16.97 -18.22 4.84
CA PRO A 86 18.40 -18.26 4.59
C PRO A 86 19.18 -17.52 5.69
N ARG A 87 20.37 -18.04 6.02
CA ARG A 87 21.22 -17.41 7.03
C ARG A 87 21.56 -15.96 6.63
N PRO A 88 21.57 -15.02 7.59
CA PRO A 88 21.90 -13.63 7.34
C PRO A 88 23.32 -13.50 6.80
N ARG A 89 23.48 -12.77 5.68
CA ARG A 89 24.80 -12.53 5.04
C ARG A 89 25.61 -11.45 5.74
N THR A 90 24.95 -10.46 6.34
CA THR A 90 25.59 -9.33 7.02
C THR A 90 24.87 -9.01 8.32
N ARG A 91 25.63 -8.60 9.34
CA ARG A 91 25.08 -8.18 10.63
C ARG A 91 24.91 -6.67 10.64
N THR A 92 23.74 -6.19 10.24
CA THR A 92 23.37 -4.77 10.24
C THR A 92 22.57 -4.42 11.50
N THR A 93 22.68 -3.18 11.97
CA THR A 93 21.90 -2.68 13.11
C THR A 93 20.62 -2.08 12.56
N HIS A 94 19.45 -2.48 13.07
CA HIS A 94 18.16 -2.00 12.56
C HIS A 94 17.35 -1.35 13.69
N ALA A 95 17.14 -0.05 13.57
CA ALA A 95 16.36 0.68 14.56
C ALA A 95 14.87 0.34 14.43
N VAL A 96 14.21 0.14 15.57
CA VAL A 96 12.75 0.10 15.68
C VAL A 96 12.34 0.82 16.96
N ARG A 97 11.13 1.40 16.99
CA ARG A 97 10.56 1.96 18.21
C ARG A 97 10.31 0.88 19.27
N ARG A 98 10.32 1.29 20.54
CA ARG A 98 10.12 0.38 21.69
C ARG A 98 8.81 -0.42 21.60
N ALA A 99 7.74 0.20 21.10
CA ALA A 99 6.45 -0.46 20.92
C ALA A 99 6.56 -1.62 19.91
N THR A 100 7.16 -1.37 18.74
CA THR A 100 7.40 -2.39 17.72
C THR A 100 8.34 -3.49 18.22
N LYS A 101 9.38 -3.12 18.98
CA LYS A 101 10.25 -4.11 19.64
C LYS A 101 9.43 -5.04 20.55
N SER A 102 8.58 -4.49 21.41
CA SER A 102 7.73 -5.26 22.34
C SER A 102 6.74 -6.15 21.59
N LEU A 103 6.17 -5.63 20.49
CA LEU A 103 5.27 -6.36 19.60
C LEU A 103 5.97 -7.58 18.98
N LEU A 104 7.16 -7.37 18.42
CA LEU A 104 7.99 -8.43 17.82
C LEU A 104 8.44 -9.46 18.87
N GLU A 105 8.79 -9.03 20.08
CA GLU A 105 9.16 -9.93 21.17
C GLU A 105 8.00 -10.82 21.61
N THR A 106 6.81 -10.24 21.77
CA THR A 106 5.60 -10.98 22.14
C THR A 106 5.21 -11.95 21.03
N THR A 107 5.20 -11.48 19.78
CA THR A 107 4.83 -12.30 18.61
C THR A 107 5.82 -13.44 18.42
N ALA A 108 7.13 -13.16 18.51
CA ALA A 108 8.17 -14.18 18.39
C ALA A 108 8.05 -15.24 19.49
N SER A 109 7.76 -14.83 20.73
CA SER A 109 7.53 -15.75 21.85
C SER A 109 6.30 -16.63 21.63
N ASN A 110 5.19 -16.05 21.16
CA ASN A 110 3.94 -16.78 20.93
C ASN A 110 4.07 -17.81 19.80
N LEU A 111 4.93 -17.54 18.83
CA LEU A 111 5.13 -18.37 17.63
C LEU A 111 6.37 -19.27 17.72
N ASP A 112 7.06 -19.31 18.87
CA ASP A 112 8.32 -20.05 19.07
C ASP A 112 9.35 -19.75 17.96
N LEU A 113 9.60 -18.45 17.76
CA LEU A 113 10.55 -17.90 16.80
C LEU A 113 11.58 -17.01 17.53
N THR A 114 12.75 -16.84 16.91
CA THR A 114 13.66 -15.76 17.33
C THR A 114 13.15 -14.40 16.83
N ARG A 115 13.54 -13.32 17.52
CA ARG A 115 13.21 -11.94 17.07
C ARG A 115 13.66 -11.65 15.64
N ASP A 116 14.80 -12.22 15.23
CA ASP A 116 15.36 -12.08 13.88
C ASP A 116 14.49 -12.79 12.84
N GLN A 117 14.07 -14.02 13.12
CA GLN A 117 13.14 -14.78 12.27
C GLN A 117 11.78 -14.10 12.17
N CYS A 118 11.25 -13.63 13.30
CA CYS A 118 9.97 -12.94 13.32
C CYS A 118 9.99 -11.67 12.47
N LEU A 119 10.98 -10.78 12.66
CA LEU A 119 11.06 -9.55 11.86
C LEU A 119 11.30 -9.86 10.38
N GLY A 120 12.22 -10.78 10.06
CA GLY A 120 12.51 -11.18 8.68
C GLY A 120 11.30 -11.80 7.97
N ALA A 121 10.49 -12.59 8.68
CA ALA A 121 9.25 -13.14 8.16
C ALA A 121 8.16 -12.08 8.00
N CYS A 122 8.01 -11.13 8.94
CA CYS A 122 7.08 -10.02 8.81
C CYS A 122 7.38 -9.15 7.57
N LEU A 123 8.66 -8.83 7.33
CA LEU A 123 9.06 -8.03 6.17
C LEU A 123 8.72 -8.75 4.86
N ARG A 124 9.06 -10.05 4.76
CA ARG A 124 8.77 -10.84 3.56
C ARG A 124 7.27 -11.00 3.34
N LEU A 125 6.50 -11.30 4.39
CA LEU A 125 5.05 -11.47 4.26
C LEU A 125 4.37 -10.16 3.87
N ALA A 126 4.70 -9.05 4.54
CA ALA A 126 4.18 -7.74 4.20
C ALA A 126 4.49 -7.38 2.74
N HIS A 127 5.71 -7.64 2.27
CA HIS A 127 6.08 -7.42 0.88
C HIS A 127 5.24 -8.29 -0.07
N THR A 128 5.05 -9.58 0.22
CA THR A 128 4.18 -10.46 -0.59
C THR A 128 2.74 -9.97 -0.63
N ILE A 129 2.17 -9.54 0.51
CA ILE A 129 0.81 -9.00 0.56
C ILE A 129 0.69 -7.76 -0.32
N ILE A 130 1.64 -6.83 -0.23
CA ILE A 130 1.63 -5.61 -1.04
C ILE A 130 1.77 -5.91 -2.54
N GLN A 131 2.64 -6.85 -2.93
CA GLN A 131 2.77 -7.26 -4.33
C GLN A 131 1.47 -7.89 -4.85
N PHE A 132 0.84 -8.77 -4.08
CA PHE A 132 -0.45 -9.37 -4.45
C PHE A 132 -1.54 -8.29 -4.63
N LEU A 133 -1.65 -7.34 -3.71
CA LEU A 133 -2.61 -6.25 -3.81
C LEU A 133 -2.35 -5.35 -5.01
N ARG A 134 -1.08 -5.14 -5.36
CA ARG A 134 -0.68 -4.36 -6.52
C ARG A 134 -1.05 -5.06 -7.82
N GLU A 135 -0.80 -6.36 -7.92
CA GLU A 135 -1.20 -7.17 -9.08
C GLU A 135 -2.72 -7.17 -9.25
N ASP A 136 -3.49 -7.40 -8.18
CA ASP A 136 -4.95 -7.32 -8.20
C ASP A 136 -5.47 -5.94 -8.63
N GLN A 137 -4.84 -4.85 -8.17
CA GLN A 137 -5.18 -3.50 -8.60
C GLN A 137 -4.92 -3.29 -10.10
N LEU A 138 -3.81 -3.79 -10.63
CA LEU A 138 -3.48 -3.71 -12.05
C LEU A 138 -4.49 -4.48 -12.90
N GLU A 139 -4.84 -5.70 -12.51
CA GLU A 139 -5.85 -6.51 -13.20
C GLU A 139 -7.22 -5.80 -13.23
N ARG A 140 -7.63 -5.17 -12.12
CA ARG A 140 -8.86 -4.38 -12.08
C ARG A 140 -8.80 -3.16 -12.98
N HIS A 141 -7.68 -2.43 -13.02
CA HIS A 141 -7.51 -1.30 -13.93
C HIS A 141 -7.59 -1.74 -15.39
N GLU A 142 -6.95 -2.87 -15.75
CA GLU A 142 -7.01 -3.43 -17.10
C GLU A 142 -8.45 -3.82 -17.48
N ALA A 143 -9.18 -4.46 -16.57
CA ALA A 143 -10.59 -4.82 -16.80
C ALA A 143 -11.47 -3.57 -17.03
N HIS A 144 -11.25 -2.50 -16.26
CA HIS A 144 -12.02 -1.26 -16.37
C HIS A 144 -11.64 -0.39 -17.57
N LEU A 145 -10.42 -0.52 -18.09
CA LEU A 145 -9.94 0.28 -19.23
C LEU A 145 -10.83 0.13 -20.47
N SER A 146 -11.31 -1.09 -20.75
CA SER A 146 -12.23 -1.35 -21.87
C SER A 146 -13.54 -0.55 -21.77
N ALA A 147 -14.11 -0.45 -20.56
CA ALA A 147 -15.32 0.31 -20.29
C ALA A 147 -15.08 1.82 -20.38
N LEU A 148 -13.91 2.30 -19.92
CA LEU A 148 -13.51 3.70 -20.02
C LEU A 148 -13.30 4.13 -21.48
N ARG A 149 -12.65 3.30 -22.30
CA ARG A 149 -12.52 3.54 -23.75
C ARG A 149 -13.88 3.60 -24.44
N THR A 150 -14.79 2.67 -24.12
CA THR A 150 -16.16 2.70 -24.65
C THR A 150 -16.90 3.98 -24.25
N LEU A 151 -16.68 4.47 -23.02
CA LEU A 151 -17.27 5.73 -22.55
C LEU A 151 -16.68 6.94 -23.32
N LEU A 152 -15.38 6.94 -23.58
CA LEU A 152 -14.70 7.96 -24.38
C LEU A 152 -15.24 8.02 -25.81
N ASP A 153 -15.37 6.87 -26.48
CA ASP A 153 -15.92 6.76 -27.84
C ASP A 153 -17.35 7.33 -27.92
N ARG A 154 -18.18 7.03 -26.92
CA ARG A 154 -19.53 7.58 -26.81
C ARG A 154 -19.51 9.10 -26.60
N ALA A 155 -18.64 9.61 -25.74
CA ALA A 155 -18.51 11.05 -25.52
C ALA A 155 -18.03 11.78 -26.78
N GLN A 156 -17.13 11.17 -27.56
CA GLN A 156 -16.68 11.69 -28.86
C GLN A 156 -17.83 11.73 -29.88
N THR A 157 -18.65 10.69 -29.93
CA THR A 157 -19.82 10.64 -30.83
C THR A 157 -20.82 11.75 -30.49
N ILE A 158 -21.16 11.90 -29.20
CA ILE A 158 -22.09 12.95 -28.74
C ILE A 158 -21.52 14.35 -29.04
N GLU A 159 -20.22 14.57 -28.84
CA GLU A 159 -19.57 15.84 -29.16
C GLU A 159 -19.66 16.14 -30.67
N ALA A 160 -19.44 15.14 -31.52
CA ALA A 160 -19.53 15.28 -32.97
C ALA A 160 -20.96 15.62 -33.41
N ASP A 161 -21.96 14.88 -32.92
CA ASP A 161 -23.38 15.11 -33.23
C ASP A 161 -23.81 16.53 -32.83
N LEU A 162 -23.43 16.97 -31.62
CA LEU A 162 -23.71 18.33 -31.16
C LEU A 162 -23.00 19.39 -32.01
N GLN A 163 -21.80 19.10 -32.50
CA GLN A 163 -21.08 20.04 -33.33
C GLN A 163 -21.79 20.28 -34.67
N GLU A 164 -22.45 19.25 -35.23
CA GLU A 164 -23.25 19.32 -36.45
C GLU A 164 -24.65 19.94 -36.23
N GLU A 165 -25.35 19.55 -35.17
CA GLU A 165 -26.76 19.91 -34.95
C GLU A 165 -26.97 21.24 -34.21
N ALA A 166 -26.08 21.56 -33.26
CA ALA A 166 -26.29 22.69 -32.37
C ALA A 166 -25.67 23.99 -32.89
N THR A 167 -26.33 25.10 -32.59
CA THR A 167 -25.80 26.44 -32.92
C THR A 167 -24.51 26.75 -32.13
N ALA A 168 -23.70 27.69 -32.63
CA ALA A 168 -22.42 28.04 -32.00
C ALA A 168 -22.54 28.62 -30.57
N ILE A 169 -23.73 29.07 -30.17
CA ILE A 169 -24.01 29.62 -28.84
C ILE A 169 -24.64 28.61 -27.88
N ASP A 170 -24.78 27.35 -28.31
CA ASP A 170 -25.34 26.29 -27.45
C ASP A 170 -24.38 25.99 -26.29
N PRO A 171 -24.79 26.22 -25.03
CA PRO A 171 -23.95 26.00 -23.87
C PRO A 171 -23.60 24.51 -23.64
N LEU A 172 -24.29 23.58 -24.30
CA LEU A 172 -24.03 22.16 -24.17
C LEU A 172 -22.71 21.74 -24.84
N LYS A 173 -22.29 22.43 -25.90
CA LYS A 173 -21.01 22.16 -26.60
C LYS A 173 -19.81 22.18 -25.67
N PRO A 174 -19.47 23.31 -25.01
CA PRO A 174 -18.31 23.36 -24.12
C PRO A 174 -18.43 22.40 -22.92
N ALA A 175 -19.64 22.12 -22.44
CA ALA A 175 -19.87 21.19 -21.34
C ALA A 175 -19.53 19.75 -21.74
N ILE A 176 -20.00 19.29 -22.90
CA ILE A 176 -19.71 17.94 -23.41
C ILE A 176 -18.22 17.80 -23.78
N THR A 177 -17.62 18.82 -24.39
CA THR A 177 -16.16 18.85 -24.63
C THR A 177 -15.37 18.67 -23.33
N ALA A 178 -15.78 19.34 -22.25
CA ALA A 178 -15.11 19.22 -20.96
C ALA A 178 -15.24 17.80 -20.37
N VAL A 179 -16.43 17.20 -20.46
CA VAL A 179 -16.65 15.81 -20.01
C VAL A 179 -15.80 14.83 -20.82
N ARG A 180 -15.78 14.95 -22.14
CA ARG A 180 -14.97 14.10 -23.02
C ARG A 180 -13.48 14.19 -22.65
N ARG A 181 -12.94 15.41 -22.52
CA ARG A 181 -11.53 15.62 -22.13
C ARG A 181 -11.21 15.01 -20.77
N ARG A 182 -12.14 15.07 -19.82
CA ARG A 182 -11.93 14.45 -18.51
C ARG A 182 -11.87 12.93 -18.59
N ILE A 183 -12.71 12.31 -19.43
CA ILE A 183 -12.67 10.86 -19.65
C ILE A 183 -11.38 10.46 -20.37
N GLU A 184 -10.96 11.26 -21.37
CA GLU A 184 -9.70 11.08 -22.10
C GLU A 184 -8.49 11.08 -21.16
N ALA A 185 -8.37 12.08 -20.29
CA ALA A 185 -7.32 12.15 -19.27
C ALA A 185 -7.28 10.90 -18.36
N ILE A 186 -8.46 10.41 -17.93
CA ILE A 186 -8.54 9.19 -17.11
C ILE A 186 -8.06 7.97 -17.90
N VAL A 187 -8.46 7.83 -19.16
CA VAL A 187 -8.02 6.72 -20.02
C VAL A 187 -6.51 6.77 -20.23
N GLU A 188 -5.97 7.93 -20.58
CA GLU A 188 -4.53 8.14 -20.82
C GLU A 188 -3.72 7.82 -19.56
N ASP A 189 -4.10 8.33 -18.39
CA ASP A 189 -3.39 8.07 -17.13
C ASP A 189 -3.41 6.59 -16.75
N VAL A 190 -4.56 5.92 -16.92
CA VAL A 190 -4.69 4.48 -16.64
C VAL A 190 -3.81 3.67 -17.60
N GLU A 191 -3.79 4.01 -18.89
CA GLU A 191 -2.94 3.35 -19.88
C GLU A 191 -1.46 3.54 -19.58
N ASP A 192 -1.05 4.76 -19.22
CA ASP A 192 0.32 5.10 -18.87
C ASP A 192 0.79 4.28 -17.66
N GLU A 193 0.01 4.22 -16.58
CA GLU A 193 0.39 3.50 -15.38
C GLU A 193 0.36 1.97 -15.57
N LEU A 194 -0.62 1.44 -16.33
CA LEU A 194 -0.63 0.04 -16.74
C LEU A 194 0.61 -0.31 -17.57
N SER A 195 1.03 0.55 -18.50
CA SER A 195 2.23 0.33 -19.31
C SER A 195 3.52 0.30 -18.48
N ARG A 196 3.53 1.03 -17.35
CA ARG A 196 4.63 1.07 -16.39
C ARG A 196 4.55 -0.07 -15.35
N GLY A 197 3.48 -0.86 -15.35
CA GLY A 197 3.21 -1.90 -14.35
C GLY A 197 3.00 -1.33 -12.95
N ARG A 198 2.42 -0.13 -12.85
CA ARG A 198 2.18 0.57 -11.59
C ARG A 198 0.69 0.84 -11.41
N PRO A 199 0.11 0.62 -10.22
CA PRO A 199 -1.25 1.04 -9.96
C PRO A 199 -1.29 2.56 -9.82
N LEU A 200 -2.45 3.16 -10.10
CA LEU A 200 -2.70 4.56 -9.75
C LEU A 200 -2.52 4.80 -8.25
N ASP A 201 -1.82 5.88 -7.91
CA ASP A 201 -1.65 6.29 -6.53
C ASP A 201 -2.99 6.76 -5.93
N ARG A 202 -3.14 6.58 -4.62
CA ARG A 202 -4.36 7.03 -3.91
C ARG A 202 -4.60 8.54 -4.03
N THR A 203 -3.53 9.31 -4.25
CA THR A 203 -3.55 10.76 -4.43
C THR A 203 -3.33 11.17 -5.88
N HIS A 204 -3.51 10.25 -6.84
CA HIS A 204 -3.38 10.55 -8.26
C HIS A 204 -4.38 11.64 -8.65
N ASP A 205 -3.87 12.72 -9.23
CA ASP A 205 -4.69 13.79 -9.79
C ASP A 205 -4.72 13.59 -11.29
N PHE A 206 -5.90 13.28 -11.82
CA PHE A 206 -6.08 13.16 -13.26
C PHE A 206 -5.93 14.54 -13.88
N THR A 207 -5.04 14.70 -14.85
CA THR A 207 -4.76 16.00 -15.48
C THR A 207 -5.24 16.06 -16.91
#